data_AF-A0A938SDC5-F1
#
_entry.id   AF-A0A938SDC5-F1
#
_cell.length_a   1.000
_cell.length_b   1.000
_cell.length_c   1.000
_cell.angle_alpha   90.00
_cell.angle_beta   90.00
_cell.angle_gamma   90.00
#
_symmetry.space_group_name_H-M   'P 1'
#
loop_
_entity.id
_entity.type
_entity.pdbx_description
1 polymer ?
#
loop_
_entity_poly.entity_id
_entity_poly.type
_entity_poly.pdbx_seq_one_letter_code
_entity_poly.pdbx_strand_id
1 'polypeptide(L)'
;MIGGFSMKTLLIFPPSSDPTQPYHSLAYLSAFLRQRGCSVVVKDANIEAYDRLLTRSELQPRVGRVGERLGRLNRKRSLSFDEQKEYLAVCRAWGGAPYAAENVERAKARLRDPHSFYDPEAYDWSVRVIQAALRLISASHHPLELSFTRYSTPFHMLSCEEILADMREGTNPFLDYYESHLARAVNAERPGLVGISMVFPAQLAQGFIIAWLLRRGFPNLHVVGG
;
A
#
# COMPACT_ATOMS: atom_id res chain seq x y z
N MET A 1 -27.16 -30.50 17.71
CA MET A 1 -27.11 -29.45 16.67
C MET A 1 -27.03 -28.10 17.37
N ILE A 2 -25.82 -27.55 17.52
CA ILE A 2 -25.66 -26.20 18.06
C ILE A 2 -25.86 -25.28 16.86
N GLY A 3 -26.93 -24.49 16.86
CA GLY A 3 -27.18 -23.48 15.83
C GLY A 3 -26.08 -22.44 15.88
N GLY A 4 -25.01 -22.68 15.12
CA GLY A 4 -23.89 -21.76 15.01
C GLY A 4 -24.32 -20.58 14.16
N PHE A 5 -24.27 -19.37 14.71
CA PHE A 5 -24.32 -18.15 13.93
C PHE A 5 -23.33 -18.27 12.77
N SER A 6 -23.83 -18.31 11.53
CA SER A 6 -23.00 -18.20 10.33
C SER A 6 -22.43 -16.79 10.29
N MET A 7 -21.36 -16.55 11.03
CA MET A 7 -20.67 -15.27 11.03
C MET A 7 -19.94 -15.10 9.69
N LYS A 8 -20.25 -14.00 9.00
CA LYS A 8 -19.51 -13.59 7.82
C LYS A 8 -18.22 -12.89 8.24
N THR A 9 -17.10 -13.43 7.76
CA THR A 9 -15.75 -13.01 8.11
C THR A 9 -15.03 -12.49 6.87
N LEU A 10 -14.48 -11.29 6.97
CA LEU A 10 -13.60 -10.71 5.96
C LEU A 10 -12.16 -10.75 6.47
N LEU A 11 -11.29 -11.47 5.77
CA LEU A 11 -9.86 -11.54 6.07
C LEU A 11 -9.10 -10.57 5.16
N ILE A 12 -8.32 -9.67 5.75
CA ILE A 12 -7.57 -8.62 5.05
C ILE A 12 -6.08 -8.88 5.20
N PHE A 13 -5.35 -8.88 4.09
CA PHE A 13 -3.89 -8.79 4.06
C PHE A 13 -3.49 -7.35 3.72
N PRO A 14 -2.97 -6.55 4.69
CA PRO A 14 -2.70 -5.13 4.48
C PRO A 14 -1.36 -4.90 3.78
N PRO A 15 -1.15 -3.75 3.11
CA PRO A 15 0.19 -3.33 2.69
C PRO A 15 1.06 -2.97 3.92
N SER A 16 2.37 -2.78 3.81
CA SER A 16 3.18 -3.09 2.64
C SER A 16 3.77 -4.50 2.74
N SER A 17 3.57 -5.31 1.70
CA SER A 17 4.24 -6.59 1.48
C SER A 17 4.52 -6.77 -0.01
N ASP A 18 5.42 -7.69 -0.36
CA ASP A 18 5.78 -7.93 -1.75
C ASP A 18 4.59 -8.54 -2.52
N PRO A 19 3.96 -7.79 -3.46
CA PRO A 19 2.79 -8.28 -4.18
C PRO A 19 3.13 -9.37 -5.20
N THR A 20 4.42 -9.66 -5.41
CA THR A 20 4.86 -10.80 -6.24
C THR A 20 4.90 -12.12 -5.48
N GLN A 21 4.73 -12.08 -4.15
CA GLN A 21 4.76 -13.24 -3.28
C GLN A 21 3.37 -13.46 -2.65
N PRO A 22 2.64 -14.54 -3.02
CA PRO A 22 1.31 -14.76 -2.50
C PRO A 22 1.34 -15.11 -0.99
N TYR A 23 0.49 -14.46 -0.21
CA TYR A 23 0.34 -14.76 1.22
C TYR A 23 -0.61 -15.93 1.46
N HIS A 24 -0.05 -17.14 1.57
CA HIS A 24 -0.81 -18.38 1.63
C HIS A 24 -1.56 -18.62 2.94
N SER A 25 -1.17 -18.02 4.07
CA SER A 25 -1.81 -18.28 5.37
C SER A 25 -3.31 -17.96 5.39
N LEU A 26 -3.75 -16.94 4.63
CA LEU A 26 -5.17 -16.63 4.52
C LEU A 26 -5.95 -17.72 3.78
N ALA A 27 -5.33 -18.45 2.85
CA ALA A 27 -5.98 -19.58 2.20
C ALA A 27 -6.21 -20.73 3.20
N TYR A 28 -5.21 -21.05 4.03
CA TYR A 28 -5.34 -22.06 5.08
C TYR A 28 -6.39 -21.67 6.13
N LEU A 29 -6.34 -20.43 6.64
CA LEU A 29 -7.31 -19.92 7.61
C LEU A 29 -8.73 -19.90 7.02
N SER A 30 -8.87 -19.48 5.77
CA SER A 30 -10.17 -19.46 5.08
C SER A 30 -10.75 -20.87 4.95
N ALA A 31 -9.96 -21.86 4.55
CA ALA A 31 -10.40 -23.25 4.47
C ALA A 31 -10.87 -23.79 5.82
N PHE A 32 -10.09 -23.55 6.89
CA PHE A 32 -10.44 -23.98 8.25
C PHE A 32 -11.75 -23.33 8.75
N LEU A 33 -11.91 -22.02 8.59
CA LEU A 33 -13.11 -21.30 9.00
C LEU A 33 -14.36 -21.75 8.22
N ARG A 34 -14.22 -21.99 6.91
CA ARG A 34 -15.32 -22.52 6.07
C ARG A 34 -15.78 -23.91 6.51
N GLN A 35 -14.85 -24.80 6.88
CA GLN A 35 -15.20 -26.12 7.43
C GLN A 35 -15.98 -26.02 8.75
N ARG A 36 -15.87 -24.91 9.48
CA ARG A 36 -16.62 -24.62 10.71
C ARG A 36 -17.92 -23.85 10.48
N GLY A 37 -18.35 -23.69 9.23
CA GLY A 37 -19.62 -23.05 8.87
C GLY A 37 -19.56 -21.52 8.82
N CYS A 38 -18.37 -20.91 8.85
CA CYS A 38 -18.22 -19.47 8.61
C CYS A 38 -18.26 -19.16 7.11
N SER A 39 -18.92 -18.06 6.73
CA SER A 39 -18.79 -17.48 5.40
C SER A 39 -17.54 -16.61 5.36
N VAL A 40 -16.58 -16.91 4.49
CA VAL A 40 -15.26 -16.23 4.48
C VAL A 40 -14.97 -15.58 3.14
N VAL A 41 -14.66 -14.29 3.17
CA VAL A 41 -14.15 -13.50 2.06
C VAL A 41 -12.69 -13.14 2.38
N VAL A 42 -11.81 -13.29 1.39
CA VAL A 42 -10.39 -12.89 1.51
C VAL A 42 -10.16 -11.66 0.64
N LYS A 43 -9.51 -10.67 1.20
CA LYS A 43 -9.20 -9.39 0.57
C LYS A 43 -7.70 -9.13 0.67
N ASP A 44 -7.02 -9.26 -0.47
CA ASP A 44 -5.61 -8.87 -0.56
C ASP A 44 -5.53 -7.35 -0.77
N ALA A 45 -5.58 -6.61 0.33
CA ALA A 45 -5.48 -5.16 0.28
C ALA A 45 -4.08 -4.69 -0.12
N ASN A 46 -3.04 -5.51 0.04
CA ASN A 46 -1.70 -5.20 -0.40
C ASN A 46 -1.61 -5.09 -1.92
N ILE A 47 -2.03 -6.12 -2.66
CA ILE A 47 -1.95 -6.10 -4.13
C ILE A 47 -2.90 -5.05 -4.73
N GLU A 48 -4.11 -4.88 -4.16
CA GLU A 48 -5.07 -3.89 -4.64
C GLU A 48 -4.57 -2.45 -4.42
N ALA A 49 -3.98 -2.17 -3.26
CA ALA A 49 -3.43 -0.85 -2.96
C ALA A 49 -2.26 -0.50 -3.90
N TYR A 50 -1.34 -1.44 -4.13
CA TYR A 50 -0.25 -1.24 -5.09
C TYR A 50 -0.72 -1.14 -6.52
N ASP A 51 -1.66 -1.97 -6.96
CA ASP A 51 -2.18 -1.93 -8.32
C ASP A 51 -2.78 -0.56 -8.64
N ARG A 52 -3.53 0.01 -7.69
CA ARG A 52 -4.12 1.34 -7.83
C ARG A 52 -3.09 2.46 -7.81
N LEU A 53 -2.14 2.40 -6.89
CA LEU A 53 -1.09 3.41 -6.72
C LEU A 53 -0.11 3.44 -7.91
N LEU A 54 0.09 2.30 -8.57
CA LEU A 54 0.97 2.13 -9.72
C LEU A 54 0.19 2.26 -11.04
N THR A 55 -0.47 3.38 -11.23
CA THR A 55 -1.16 3.75 -12.48
C THR A 55 -0.63 5.06 -13.02
N ARG A 56 -0.79 5.29 -14.33
CA ARG A 56 -0.35 6.55 -14.93
C ARG A 56 -1.07 7.75 -14.30
N SER A 57 -2.37 7.62 -14.04
CA SER A 57 -3.19 8.67 -13.44
C SER A 57 -2.75 9.06 -12.02
N GLU A 58 -2.28 8.09 -11.23
CA GLU A 58 -1.76 8.36 -9.88
C GLU A 58 -0.34 8.93 -9.89
N LEU A 59 0.48 8.52 -10.86
CA LEU A 59 1.88 8.95 -10.93
C LEU A 59 2.07 10.30 -11.61
N GLN A 60 1.27 10.65 -12.62
CA GLN A 60 1.46 11.89 -13.38
C GLN A 60 1.41 13.17 -12.50
N PRO A 61 0.45 13.34 -11.58
CA PRO A 61 0.45 14.49 -10.66
C PRO A 61 1.68 14.49 -9.73
N ARG A 62 2.22 13.32 -9.40
CA ARG A 62 3.41 13.17 -8.55
C ARG A 62 4.68 13.61 -9.26
N VAL A 63 4.78 13.35 -10.57
CA VAL A 63 5.87 13.90 -11.41
C VAL A 63 5.87 15.42 -11.30
N GLY A 64 4.71 16.07 -11.49
CA GLY A 64 4.57 17.52 -11.34
C GLY A 64 5.03 18.03 -9.98
N ARG A 65 4.50 17.46 -8.89
CA ARG A 65 4.87 17.83 -7.51
C ARG A 65 6.37 17.68 -7.23
N VAL A 66 6.98 16.57 -7.67
CA VAL A 66 8.42 16.34 -7.46
C VAL A 66 9.26 17.31 -8.29
N GLY A 67 8.86 17.61 -9.53
CA GLY A 67 9.51 18.61 -10.37
C GLY A 67 9.45 20.02 -9.78
N GLU A 68 8.29 20.43 -9.28
CA GLU A 68 8.11 21.72 -8.59
C GLU A 68 8.98 21.83 -7.34
N ARG A 69 9.02 20.77 -6.51
CA ARG A 69 9.86 20.70 -5.31
C ARG A 69 11.35 20.78 -5.67
N LEU A 70 11.79 20.06 -6.69
CA LEU A 70 13.17 20.13 -7.18
C LEU A 70 13.52 21.54 -7.67
N GLY A 71 12.65 22.17 -8.46
CA GLY A 71 12.84 23.54 -8.94
C GLY A 71 12.81 24.59 -7.81
N ARG A 72 12.03 24.38 -6.75
CA ARG A 72 12.04 25.21 -5.54
C ARG A 72 13.39 25.10 -4.81
N LEU A 73 13.89 23.88 -4.61
CA LEU A 73 15.14 23.64 -3.88
C LEU A 73 16.36 24.15 -4.66
N ASN A 74 16.42 23.93 -5.98
CA ASN A 74 17.50 24.40 -6.85
C ASN A 74 17.68 25.93 -6.87
N ARG A 75 16.62 26.70 -6.56
CA ARG A 75 16.68 28.17 -6.52
C ARG A 75 17.24 28.73 -5.20
N LYS A 76 17.39 27.90 -4.18
CA LYS A 76 17.91 28.34 -2.89
C LYS A 76 19.43 28.44 -2.94
N ARG A 77 19.98 29.47 -2.28
CA ARG A 77 21.45 29.64 -2.13
C ARG A 77 22.07 28.60 -1.20
N SER A 78 21.29 28.13 -0.23
CA SER A 78 21.68 27.09 0.72
C SER A 78 20.44 26.29 1.14
N LEU A 79 20.66 25.06 1.60
CA LEU A 79 19.61 24.13 2.04
C LEU A 79 19.83 23.78 3.52
N SER A 80 18.76 23.76 4.32
CA SER A 80 18.80 23.18 5.68
C SER A 80 19.08 21.67 5.61
N PHE A 81 19.39 21.04 6.76
CA PHE A 81 19.62 19.59 6.79
C PHE A 81 18.45 18.77 6.26
N ASP A 82 17.21 19.12 6.65
CA ASP A 82 16.02 18.42 6.15
C ASP A 82 15.75 18.71 4.68
N GLU A 83 16.05 19.93 4.21
CA GLU A 83 15.97 20.26 2.78
C GLU A 83 17.02 19.54 1.94
N GLN A 84 18.20 19.26 2.50
CA GLN A 84 19.21 18.43 1.84
C GLN A 84 18.72 16.99 1.69
N LYS A 85 18.08 16.41 2.72
CA LYS A 85 17.46 15.07 2.61
C LYS A 85 16.34 15.06 1.58
N GLU A 86 15.47 16.06 1.61
CA GLU A 86 14.40 16.24 0.63
C GLU A 86 15.00 16.32 -0.79
N TYR A 87 16.02 17.16 -0.97
CA TYR A 87 16.71 17.36 -2.24
C TYR A 87 17.28 16.05 -2.80
N LEU A 88 17.95 15.25 -1.97
CA LEU A 88 18.46 13.94 -2.38
C LEU A 88 17.33 13.00 -2.80
N ALA A 89 16.21 12.97 -2.07
CA ALA A 89 15.06 12.13 -2.40
C ALA A 89 14.44 12.54 -3.75
N VAL A 90 14.18 13.84 -3.96
CA VAL A 90 13.58 14.33 -5.21
C VAL A 90 14.52 14.19 -6.39
N CYS A 91 15.83 14.43 -6.22
CA CYS A 91 16.82 14.23 -7.28
C CYS A 91 16.91 12.78 -7.74
N ARG A 92 16.95 11.84 -6.78
CA ARG A 92 16.99 10.39 -7.08
C ARG A 92 15.73 9.90 -7.79
N ALA A 93 14.58 10.48 -7.46
CA ALA A 93 13.32 10.14 -8.11
C ALA A 93 13.19 10.75 -9.52
N TRP A 94 13.62 12.01 -9.68
CA TRP A 94 13.35 12.82 -10.88
C TRP A 94 13.82 12.18 -12.18
N GLY A 95 15.05 11.64 -12.21
CA GLY A 95 15.67 11.13 -13.44
C GLY A 95 14.88 10.03 -14.15
N GLY A 96 14.09 9.24 -13.43
CA GLY A 96 13.24 8.20 -14.00
C GLY A 96 11.73 8.46 -13.88
N ALA A 97 11.32 9.54 -13.24
CA ALA A 97 9.93 9.75 -12.83
C ALA A 97 8.94 9.87 -14.02
N PRO A 98 9.21 10.70 -15.06
CA PRO A 98 8.30 10.78 -16.22
C PRO A 98 8.20 9.44 -16.96
N TYR A 99 9.36 8.80 -17.22
CA TYR A 99 9.41 7.51 -17.90
C TYR A 99 8.66 6.42 -17.14
N ALA A 100 8.82 6.37 -15.81
CA ALA A 100 8.12 5.42 -14.97
C ALA A 100 6.61 5.64 -14.99
N ALA A 101 6.16 6.90 -14.89
CA ALA A 101 4.73 7.23 -14.94
C ALA A 101 4.07 6.80 -16.26
N GLU A 102 4.77 6.97 -17.39
CA GLU A 102 4.29 6.56 -18.71
C GLU A 102 4.28 5.05 -18.92
N ASN A 103 5.19 4.31 -18.27
CA ASN A 103 5.41 2.88 -18.55
C ASN A 103 4.93 1.94 -17.43
N VAL A 104 4.46 2.45 -16.29
CA VAL A 104 4.12 1.63 -15.11
C VAL A 104 3.08 0.55 -15.42
N GLU A 105 2.06 0.86 -16.20
CA GLU A 105 0.99 -0.09 -16.53
C GLU A 105 1.50 -1.20 -17.45
N ARG A 106 2.37 -0.86 -18.42
CA ARG A 106 3.04 -1.83 -19.27
C ARG A 106 3.96 -2.75 -18.47
N ALA A 107 4.69 -2.20 -17.50
CA ALA A 107 5.52 -2.99 -16.60
C ALA A 107 4.69 -3.96 -15.76
N LYS A 108 3.57 -3.50 -15.18
CA LYS A 108 2.62 -4.40 -14.47
C LYS A 108 2.06 -5.49 -15.38
N ALA A 109 1.66 -5.15 -16.61
CA ALA A 109 1.10 -6.10 -17.55
C ALA A 109 2.12 -7.20 -17.91
N ARG A 110 3.39 -6.85 -18.14
CA ARG A 110 4.45 -7.82 -18.41
C ARG A 110 4.71 -8.75 -17.23
N LEU A 111 4.72 -8.24 -16.00
CA LEU A 111 4.88 -9.09 -14.82
C LEU A 111 3.68 -10.04 -14.59
N ARG A 112 2.52 -9.78 -15.20
CA ARG A 112 1.33 -10.63 -15.13
C ARG A 112 1.21 -11.60 -16.31
N ASP A 113 1.99 -11.38 -17.36
CA ASP A 113 1.92 -12.17 -18.58
C ASP A 113 2.86 -13.38 -18.49
N PRO A 114 2.34 -14.62 -18.62
CA PRO A 114 3.14 -15.84 -18.43
C PRO A 114 4.31 -16.01 -19.40
N HIS A 115 4.33 -15.30 -20.52
CA HIS A 115 5.43 -15.39 -21.49
C HIS A 115 6.53 -14.37 -21.19
N SER A 116 6.17 -13.09 -21.11
CA SER A 116 7.13 -12.01 -20.86
C SER A 116 7.66 -11.97 -19.43
N PHE A 117 6.98 -12.61 -18.47
CA PHE A 117 7.51 -12.77 -17.10
C PHE A 117 8.82 -13.55 -17.06
N TYR A 118 8.98 -14.57 -17.90
CA TYR A 118 10.19 -15.40 -17.94
C TYR A 118 11.27 -14.89 -18.89
N ASP A 119 11.02 -13.78 -19.61
CA ASP A 119 12.04 -13.10 -20.40
C ASP A 119 12.89 -12.19 -19.49
N PRO A 120 14.21 -12.45 -19.34
CA PRO A 120 15.04 -11.72 -18.38
C PRO A 120 15.10 -10.20 -18.62
N GLU A 121 15.12 -9.77 -19.88
CA GLU A 121 15.19 -8.35 -20.24
C GLU A 121 13.87 -7.63 -19.96
N ALA A 122 12.75 -8.24 -20.33
CA ALA A 122 11.42 -7.72 -20.05
C ALA A 122 11.14 -7.67 -18.53
N TYR A 123 11.61 -8.68 -17.79
CA TYR A 123 11.49 -8.72 -16.33
C TYR A 123 12.31 -7.61 -15.67
N ASP A 124 13.62 -7.51 -15.96
CA ASP A 124 14.50 -6.47 -15.39
C ASP A 124 13.97 -5.06 -15.72
N TRP A 125 13.55 -4.83 -16.97
CA TRP A 125 12.93 -3.57 -17.36
C TRP A 125 11.68 -3.26 -16.53
N SER A 126 10.79 -4.23 -16.35
CA SER A 126 9.54 -4.05 -15.61
C SER A 126 9.80 -3.74 -14.13
N VAL A 127 10.74 -4.46 -13.52
CA VAL A 127 11.18 -4.21 -12.14
C VAL A 127 11.76 -2.81 -12.00
N ARG A 128 12.63 -2.36 -12.92
CA ARG A 128 13.22 -1.00 -12.88
C ARG A 128 12.16 0.10 -12.98
N VAL A 129 11.17 -0.08 -13.85
CA VAL A 129 10.05 0.86 -14.01
C VAL A 129 9.24 0.95 -12.71
N ILE A 130 8.89 -0.19 -12.12
CA ILE A 130 8.13 -0.23 -10.86
C ILE A 130 8.93 0.39 -9.71
N GLN A 131 10.22 0.06 -9.58
CA GLN A 131 11.08 0.66 -8.56
C GLN A 131 11.24 2.17 -8.75
N ALA A 132 11.31 2.67 -9.99
CA ALA A 132 11.32 4.11 -10.27
C ALA A 132 9.98 4.77 -9.89
N ALA A 133 8.85 4.12 -10.15
CA ALA A 133 7.54 4.59 -9.69
C ALA A 133 7.43 4.64 -8.16
N LEU A 134 7.92 3.62 -7.44
CA LEU A 134 7.94 3.60 -5.98
C LEU A 134 8.85 4.69 -5.39
N ARG A 135 9.99 4.98 -6.03
CA ARG A 135 10.85 6.12 -5.67
C ARG A 135 10.15 7.45 -5.89
N LEU A 136 9.41 7.60 -6.99
CA LEU A 136 8.59 8.79 -7.24
C LEU A 136 7.51 8.97 -6.16
N ILE A 137 6.80 7.91 -5.79
CA ILE A 137 5.80 7.94 -4.71
C ILE A 137 6.47 8.37 -3.39
N SER A 138 7.57 7.70 -3.02
CA SER A 138 8.36 8.03 -1.82
C SER A 138 8.77 9.50 -1.78
N ALA A 139 9.35 10.01 -2.87
CA ALA A 139 9.75 11.41 -2.96
C ALA A 139 8.55 12.38 -2.90
N SER A 140 7.42 12.01 -3.49
CA SER A 140 6.20 12.84 -3.41
C SER A 140 5.61 12.92 -2.00
N HIS A 141 5.85 11.90 -1.18
CA HIS A 141 5.44 11.79 0.23
C HIS A 141 6.62 11.95 1.20
N HIS A 142 7.74 12.55 0.76
CA HIS A 142 8.93 12.69 1.61
C HIS A 142 8.55 13.28 2.98
N PRO A 143 9.02 12.69 4.09
CA PRO A 143 10.14 11.73 4.19
C PRO A 143 9.79 10.22 4.13
N LEU A 144 8.63 9.82 3.59
CA LEU A 144 8.29 8.42 3.37
C LEU A 144 9.34 7.68 2.53
N GLU A 145 9.69 6.46 2.96
CA GLU A 145 10.41 5.48 2.15
C GLU A 145 9.52 4.27 1.90
N LEU A 146 9.05 4.15 0.65
CA LEU A 146 8.15 3.10 0.20
C LEU A 146 8.84 2.17 -0.80
N SER A 147 8.76 0.88 -0.51
CA SER A 147 8.98 -0.20 -1.47
C SER A 147 8.03 -1.35 -1.14
N PHE A 148 7.99 -2.37 -1.99
CA PHE A 148 7.23 -3.60 -1.75
C PHE A 148 7.47 -4.24 -0.38
N THR A 149 8.68 -4.17 0.17
CA THR A 149 9.00 -4.78 1.47
C THR A 149 9.26 -3.76 2.56
N ARG A 150 9.08 -2.46 2.28
CA ARG A 150 9.41 -1.39 3.22
C ARG A 150 8.39 -0.29 3.20
N TYR A 151 7.93 0.08 4.39
CA TYR A 151 7.15 1.27 4.64
C TYR A 151 7.76 1.94 5.87
N SER A 152 8.46 3.05 5.67
CA SER A 152 9.15 3.77 6.74
C SER A 152 8.78 5.23 6.71
N THR A 153 8.21 5.73 7.81
CA THR A 153 8.00 7.16 8.05
C THR A 153 8.96 7.61 9.17
N PRO A 154 9.06 8.92 9.47
CA PRO A 154 9.86 9.41 10.60
C PRO A 154 9.34 8.96 11.96
N PHE A 155 8.11 8.44 12.00
CA PHE A 155 7.52 7.92 13.21
C PHE A 155 8.05 6.51 13.46
N HIS A 156 8.48 6.25 14.69
CA HIS A 156 9.02 4.94 15.06
C HIS A 156 7.91 3.90 15.28
N MET A 157 6.63 4.25 15.00
CA MET A 157 5.44 3.43 15.25
C MET A 157 5.39 2.95 16.71
N LEU A 158 5.91 3.76 17.65
CA LEU A 158 6.04 3.38 19.06
C LEU A 158 4.79 3.71 19.87
N SER A 159 3.85 4.47 19.29
CA SER A 159 2.58 4.83 19.91
C SER A 159 1.45 4.85 18.90
N CYS A 160 0.21 4.71 19.37
CA CYS A 160 -0.97 4.86 18.52
C CYS A 160 -1.05 6.26 17.88
N GLU A 161 -0.63 7.30 18.60
CA GLU A 161 -0.64 8.68 18.08
C GLU A 161 0.31 8.84 16.90
N GLU A 162 1.52 8.27 17.00
CA GLU A 162 2.49 8.23 15.91
C GLU A 162 1.95 7.50 14.68
N ILE A 163 1.29 6.36 14.88
CA ILE A 163 0.68 5.61 13.77
C ILE A 163 -0.46 6.41 13.12
N LEU A 164 -1.26 7.13 13.91
CA LEU A 164 -2.35 7.96 13.38
C LEU A 164 -1.83 9.24 12.70
N ALA A 165 -0.60 9.67 12.94
CA ALA A 165 0.01 10.78 12.22
C ALA A 165 0.18 10.48 10.71
N ASP A 166 0.28 9.20 10.35
CA ASP A 166 0.29 8.75 8.94
C ASP A 166 -1.06 8.94 8.25
N MET A 167 -2.15 9.15 9.00
CA MET A 167 -3.46 9.45 8.44
C MET A 167 -3.62 10.92 8.03
N ARG A 168 -2.63 11.77 8.31
CA ARG A 168 -2.65 13.16 7.84
C ARG A 168 -2.63 13.19 6.32
N GLU A 169 -3.40 14.10 5.74
CA GLU A 169 -3.47 14.27 4.29
C GLU A 169 -2.07 14.48 3.71
N GLY A 170 -1.74 13.72 2.66
CA GLY A 170 -0.43 13.79 2.02
C GLY A 170 0.68 12.97 2.69
N THR A 171 0.43 12.26 3.80
CA THR A 171 1.45 11.40 4.44
C THR A 171 1.41 9.97 3.90
N ASN A 172 0.25 9.30 3.96
CA ASN A 172 0.11 7.91 3.54
C ASN A 172 -0.44 7.77 2.12
N PRO A 173 0.29 7.15 1.18
CA PRO A 173 -0.16 6.98 -0.21
C PRO A 173 -1.32 5.99 -0.37
N PHE A 174 -1.61 5.15 0.62
CA PHE A 174 -2.67 4.14 0.57
C PHE A 174 -4.01 4.60 1.15
N LEU A 175 -4.07 5.80 1.76
CA LEU A 175 -5.25 6.27 2.48
C LEU A 175 -6.50 6.32 1.60
N ASP A 176 -6.37 6.85 0.38
CA ASP A 176 -7.48 6.91 -0.57
C ASP A 176 -8.02 5.51 -0.92
N TYR A 177 -7.16 4.50 -1.05
CA TYR A 177 -7.61 3.12 -1.25
C TYR A 177 -8.42 2.59 -0.06
N TYR A 178 -8.02 2.90 1.17
CA TYR A 178 -8.76 2.48 2.36
C TYR A 178 -10.13 3.14 2.46
N GLU A 179 -10.18 4.46 2.28
CA GLU A 179 -11.39 5.26 2.45
C GLU A 179 -12.41 5.02 1.33
N SER A 180 -11.95 4.66 0.13
CA SER A 180 -12.83 4.39 -1.01
C SER A 180 -13.09 2.90 -1.23
N HIS A 181 -12.08 2.11 -1.62
CA HIS A 181 -12.27 0.76 -2.12
C HIS A 181 -12.45 -0.25 -0.99
N LEU A 182 -11.60 -0.18 0.03
CA LEU A 182 -11.69 -1.10 1.16
C LEU A 182 -12.98 -0.87 1.95
N ALA A 183 -13.32 0.39 2.24
CA ALA A 183 -14.56 0.74 2.92
C ALA A 183 -15.81 0.29 2.13
N ARG A 184 -15.82 0.48 0.79
CA ARG A 184 -16.91 -0.03 -0.07
C ARG A 184 -17.01 -1.55 -0.03
N ALA A 185 -15.88 -2.26 -0.07
CA ALA A 185 -15.88 -3.72 0.02
C ALA A 185 -16.45 -4.19 1.37
N VAL A 186 -16.06 -3.58 2.49
CA VAL A 186 -16.61 -3.90 3.81
C VAL A 186 -18.12 -3.64 3.87
N ASN A 187 -18.58 -2.51 3.33
CA ASN A 187 -20.01 -2.17 3.29
C ASN A 187 -20.84 -3.13 2.42
N ALA A 188 -20.28 -3.57 1.28
CA ALA A 188 -20.92 -4.54 0.39
C ALA A 188 -21.00 -5.93 1.02
N GLU A 189 -19.91 -6.36 1.66
CA GLU A 189 -19.85 -7.68 2.28
C GLU A 189 -20.65 -7.77 3.58
N ARG A 190 -20.79 -6.66 4.33
CA ARG A 190 -21.43 -6.62 5.66
C ARG A 190 -20.92 -7.72 6.61
N PRO A 191 -19.60 -7.85 6.82
CA PRO A 191 -19.07 -8.87 7.70
C PRO A 191 -19.44 -8.59 9.17
N GLY A 192 -19.62 -9.63 9.96
CA GLY A 192 -19.69 -9.53 11.43
C GLY A 192 -18.30 -9.45 12.07
N LEU A 193 -17.26 -9.94 11.37
CA LEU A 193 -15.88 -9.92 11.81
C LEU A 193 -14.93 -9.55 10.66
N VAL A 194 -13.97 -8.68 10.94
CA VAL A 194 -12.79 -8.45 10.11
C VAL A 194 -11.55 -8.97 10.82
N GLY A 195 -10.80 -9.85 10.16
CA GLY A 195 -9.48 -10.29 10.60
C GLY A 195 -8.39 -9.65 9.74
N ILE A 196 -7.48 -8.91 10.34
CA ILE A 196 -6.33 -8.29 9.67
C ILE A 196 -5.09 -9.16 9.95
N SER A 197 -4.56 -9.83 8.93
CA SER A 197 -3.40 -10.71 9.11
C SER A 197 -2.11 -9.99 8.74
N MET A 198 -1.18 -9.89 9.69
CA MET A 198 0.10 -9.20 9.53
C MET A 198 1.26 -10.14 9.82
N VAL A 199 2.26 -10.16 8.96
CA VAL A 199 3.46 -11.03 9.14
C VAL A 199 4.74 -10.22 9.14
N PHE A 200 4.75 -9.08 8.45
CA PHE A 200 5.94 -8.25 8.31
C PHE A 200 5.82 -6.95 9.12
N PRO A 201 6.92 -6.43 9.70
CA PRO A 201 6.91 -5.15 10.40
C PRO A 201 6.38 -3.98 9.54
N ALA A 202 6.63 -3.99 8.23
CA ALA A 202 6.16 -2.97 7.29
C ALA A 202 4.63 -2.90 7.16
N GLN A 203 3.90 -3.90 7.65
CA GLN A 203 2.44 -3.95 7.63
C GLN A 203 1.79 -3.33 8.87
N LEU A 204 2.54 -3.14 9.96
CA LEU A 204 1.98 -2.72 11.26
C LEU A 204 1.23 -1.39 11.14
N ALA A 205 1.88 -0.33 10.65
CA ALA A 205 1.23 0.98 10.48
C ALA A 205 -0.09 0.86 9.71
N GLN A 206 -0.08 0.17 8.58
CA GLN A 206 -1.24 0.06 7.70
C GLN A 206 -2.34 -0.80 8.32
N GLY A 207 -1.99 -1.90 8.98
CA GLY A 207 -2.95 -2.75 9.69
C GLY A 207 -3.67 -1.98 10.80
N PHE A 208 -2.94 -1.16 11.56
CA PHE A 208 -3.52 -0.27 12.57
C PHE A 208 -4.39 0.83 11.96
N ILE A 209 -3.95 1.48 10.89
CA ILE A 209 -4.74 2.51 10.18
C ILE A 209 -6.04 1.91 9.65
N ILE A 210 -5.99 0.74 9.01
CA ILE A 210 -7.17 0.01 8.55
C ILE A 210 -8.08 -0.31 9.74
N ALA A 211 -7.56 -0.89 10.82
CA ALA A 211 -8.35 -1.21 12.01
C ALA A 211 -9.06 0.02 12.58
N TRP A 212 -8.36 1.15 12.65
CA TRP A 212 -8.91 2.41 13.13
C TRP A 212 -10.03 2.94 12.22
N LEU A 213 -9.80 2.98 10.90
CA LEU A 213 -10.79 3.41 9.92
C LEU A 213 -12.05 2.54 9.98
N LEU A 214 -11.88 1.22 10.10
CA LEU A 214 -13.00 0.29 10.18
C LEU A 214 -13.79 0.44 11.47
N ARG A 215 -13.14 0.61 12.62
CA ARG A 215 -13.84 0.85 13.89
C ARG A 215 -14.64 2.15 13.88
N ARG A 216 -14.10 3.19 13.23
CA ARG A 216 -14.78 4.49 13.10
C ARG A 216 -15.94 4.44 12.10
N GLY A 217 -15.78 3.74 10.98
CA GLY A 217 -16.80 3.64 9.93
C GLY A 217 -17.89 2.60 10.21
N PHE A 218 -17.59 1.56 10.99
CA PHE A 218 -18.46 0.42 11.26
C PHE A 218 -18.48 0.08 12.76
N PRO A 219 -19.23 0.83 13.60
CA PRO A 219 -19.16 0.70 15.07
C PRO A 219 -19.48 -0.69 15.64
N ASN A 220 -20.28 -1.48 14.92
CA ASN A 220 -20.68 -2.84 15.34
C ASN A 220 -19.77 -3.94 14.78
N LEU A 221 -18.75 -3.59 13.99
CA LEU A 221 -17.84 -4.55 13.38
C LEU A 221 -16.79 -5.02 14.39
N HIS A 222 -16.69 -6.33 14.59
CA HIS A 222 -15.60 -6.88 15.39
C HIS A 222 -14.32 -6.92 14.55
N VAL A 223 -13.29 -6.17 14.98
CA VAL A 223 -11.98 -6.13 14.29
C VAL A 223 -10.94 -6.82 15.17
N VAL A 224 -10.32 -7.87 14.62
CA VAL A 224 -9.19 -8.60 15.21
C VAL A 224 -7.98 -8.50 14.29
N GLY A 225 -6.77 -8.46 14.85
CA GLY A 225 -5.54 -8.43 14.08
C GLY A 225 -4.44 -9.26 14.73
N GLY A 226 -3.59 -9.88 13.92
CA GLY A 226 -2.48 -10.73 14.37
C GLY A 226 -1.75 -11.43 13.24
#